data_AF-A0A6N8UUH4-F1
#
_entry.id   AF-A0A6N8UUH4-F1
#
_cell.length_a   1.000
_cell.length_b   1.000
_cell.length_c   1.000
_cell.angle_alpha   90.00
_cell.angle_beta   90.00
_cell.angle_gamma   90.00
#
_symmetry.space_group_name_H-M   'P 1'
#
loop_
_entity.id
_entity.type
_entity.pdbx_description
1 polymer ?
#
loop_
_entity_poly.entity_id
_entity_poly.type
_entity_poly.pdbx_seq_one_letter_code
_entity_poly.pdbx_strand_id
1 'polypeptide(L)'
;MVPGAPGTETEPPRTEPEMLAALSRIGEERYHSLHPFHRLLHDGELDHGQVQAWALNRYYYQCSIPRKDLTLMARIADVDLRLEWRSRVIDHEGDMDGSGGLARYLQLCERLGLDLDYVRSCAGLLPGTRFAVDAYIAFVRERSVLEAIASSLTELYAPAIHRERIAGLSRHYPWADDYALAYFKKRINQARRDVDFGRAWVLRNARTRAEQDAVLDAVRFKTDVLWAQLDALHSAYVEPKRIPPGCFAPQPQDQEHAA
;
A
#
# COMPACT_ATOMS: atom_id res chain seq x y z
N MET A 1 10.17 -5.83 -52.54
CA MET A 1 10.31 -4.58 -51.77
C MET A 1 9.08 -4.44 -50.90
N VAL A 2 9.25 -4.64 -49.59
CA VAL A 2 8.19 -4.38 -48.60
C VAL A 2 8.35 -2.91 -48.17
N PRO A 3 7.27 -2.10 -48.10
CA PRO A 3 7.37 -0.71 -47.68
C PRO A 3 7.82 -0.65 -46.22
N GLY A 4 8.79 0.22 -45.92
CA GLY A 4 9.34 0.40 -44.58
C GLY A 4 8.26 0.84 -43.59
N ALA A 5 8.30 0.27 -42.38
CA ALA A 5 7.49 0.72 -41.26
C ALA A 5 7.74 2.22 -40.99
N PRO A 6 6.70 3.03 -40.74
CA PRO A 6 6.89 4.42 -40.38
C PRO A 6 7.68 4.49 -39.07
N GLY A 7 8.75 5.28 -39.08
CA GLY A 7 9.61 5.49 -37.92
C GLY A 7 8.78 5.98 -36.74
N THR A 8 8.96 5.35 -35.59
CA THR A 8 8.42 5.82 -34.31
C THR A 8 9.06 7.16 -33.99
N GLU A 9 8.38 8.26 -34.31
CA GLU A 9 8.73 9.57 -33.74
C GLU A 9 8.59 9.46 -32.23
N THR A 10 9.73 9.41 -31.53
CA THR A 10 9.75 9.46 -30.08
C THR A 10 9.28 10.85 -29.65
N GLU A 11 8.06 10.94 -29.11
CA GLU A 11 7.55 12.18 -28.54
C GLU A 11 8.59 12.79 -27.57
N PRO A 12 8.72 14.13 -27.51
CA PRO A 12 9.66 14.75 -26.60
C PRO A 12 9.35 14.38 -25.14
N PRO A 13 10.37 14.34 -24.25
CA PRO A 13 10.13 14.18 -22.83
C PRO A 13 9.19 15.29 -22.32
N ARG A 14 8.25 14.91 -21.44
CA ARG A 14 7.41 15.85 -20.70
C ARG A 14 8.28 16.76 -19.87
N THR A 15 7.85 18.01 -19.76
CA THR A 15 8.36 18.95 -18.76
C THR A 15 8.01 18.47 -17.34
N GLU A 16 8.71 18.98 -16.33
CA GLU A 16 8.43 18.65 -14.93
C GLU A 16 6.98 18.94 -14.52
N PRO A 17 6.37 20.10 -14.85
CA PRO A 17 4.96 20.34 -14.55
C PRO A 17 4.00 19.35 -15.20
N GLU A 18 4.25 18.95 -16.45
CA GLU A 18 3.44 17.95 -17.15
C GLU A 18 3.57 16.56 -16.52
N MET A 19 4.78 16.19 -16.09
CA MET A 19 5.03 14.93 -15.40
C MET A 19 4.33 14.90 -14.03
N LEU A 20 4.39 16.00 -13.28
CA LEU A 20 3.68 16.16 -12.01
C LEU A 20 2.16 16.08 -12.19
N ALA A 21 1.61 16.75 -13.21
CA ALA A 21 0.18 16.69 -13.52
C ALA A 21 -0.27 15.28 -13.91
N ALA A 22 0.54 14.55 -14.69
CA ALA A 22 0.27 13.18 -15.07
C ALA A 22 0.28 12.23 -13.85
N LEU A 23 1.24 12.40 -12.94
CA LEU A 23 1.27 11.67 -11.67
C LEU A 23 0.01 11.98 -10.85
N SER A 24 -0.34 13.25 -10.63
CA SER A 24 -1.53 13.62 -9.85
C SER A 24 -2.81 12.96 -10.39
N ARG A 25 -3.01 12.98 -11.71
CA ARG A 25 -4.17 12.38 -12.37
C ARG A 25 -4.33 10.88 -12.06
N ILE A 26 -3.22 10.12 -12.05
CA ILE A 26 -3.28 8.69 -11.71
C ILE A 26 -3.82 8.48 -10.29
N GLY A 27 -3.43 9.33 -9.34
CA GLY A 27 -3.93 9.27 -7.97
C GLY A 27 -5.42 9.60 -7.86
N GLU A 28 -5.83 10.69 -8.52
CA GLU A 28 -7.23 11.15 -8.56
C GLU A 28 -8.18 10.12 -9.17
N GLU A 29 -7.71 9.30 -10.10
CA GLU A 29 -8.53 8.32 -10.82
C GLU A 29 -8.43 6.91 -10.25
N ARG A 30 -7.28 6.53 -9.66
CA ARG A 30 -6.97 5.11 -9.37
C ARG A 30 -6.53 4.83 -7.94
N TYR A 31 -6.34 5.85 -7.09
CA TYR A 31 -5.91 5.56 -5.74
C TYR A 31 -7.01 4.87 -4.93
N HIS A 32 -6.61 3.98 -4.02
CA HIS A 32 -7.54 3.05 -3.39
C HIS A 32 -8.53 3.69 -2.42
N SER A 33 -8.43 5.00 -2.13
CA SER A 33 -9.46 5.73 -1.39
C SER A 33 -10.81 5.70 -2.10
N LEU A 34 -10.78 5.62 -3.43
CA LEU A 34 -11.96 5.63 -4.29
C LEU A 34 -12.71 4.29 -4.28
N HIS A 35 -12.04 3.22 -3.83
CA HIS A 35 -12.60 1.88 -3.84
C HIS A 35 -13.81 1.77 -2.87
N PRO A 36 -14.92 1.12 -3.26
CA PRO A 36 -16.10 0.97 -2.39
C PRO A 36 -15.80 0.42 -0.99
N PHE A 37 -15.00 -0.65 -0.88
CA PHE A 37 -14.54 -1.18 0.42
C PHE A 37 -13.89 -0.12 1.33
N HIS A 38 -13.08 0.79 0.76
CA HIS A 38 -12.45 1.85 1.55
C HIS A 38 -13.49 2.82 2.10
N ARG A 39 -14.48 3.21 1.28
CA ARG A 39 -15.59 4.06 1.72
C ARG A 39 -16.41 3.39 2.83
N LEU A 40 -16.82 2.14 2.64
CA LEU A 40 -17.52 1.36 3.67
C LEU A 40 -16.76 1.34 5.00
N LEU A 41 -15.43 1.10 4.93
CA LEU A 41 -14.59 1.11 6.13
C LEU A 41 -14.63 2.47 6.84
N HIS A 42 -14.49 3.58 6.10
CA HIS A 42 -14.37 4.90 6.69
C HIS A 42 -15.69 5.56 7.08
N ASP A 43 -16.79 5.16 6.45
CA ASP A 43 -18.15 5.60 6.76
C ASP A 43 -18.79 4.79 7.91
N GLY A 44 -18.08 3.78 8.43
CA GLY A 44 -18.56 2.96 9.55
C GLY A 44 -19.54 1.86 9.17
N GLU A 45 -19.57 1.47 7.89
CA GLU A 45 -20.53 0.53 7.34
C GLU A 45 -20.03 -0.92 7.34
N LEU A 46 -18.78 -1.16 7.75
CA LEU A 46 -18.26 -2.52 7.92
C LEU A 46 -18.53 -3.04 9.33
N ASP A 47 -18.95 -4.31 9.41
CA ASP A 47 -19.04 -5.02 10.68
C ASP A 47 -17.64 -5.37 11.23
N HIS A 48 -17.60 -5.80 12.50
CA HIS A 48 -16.35 -6.12 13.19
C HIS A 48 -15.53 -7.20 12.46
N GLY A 49 -16.20 -8.22 11.90
CA GLY A 49 -15.56 -9.32 11.17
C GLY A 49 -14.94 -8.86 9.86
N GLN A 50 -15.61 -7.96 9.14
CA GLN A 50 -15.09 -7.34 7.92
C GLN A 50 -13.86 -6.45 8.21
N VAL A 51 -13.87 -5.71 9.31
CA VAL A 51 -12.71 -4.91 9.75
C VAL A 51 -11.55 -5.82 10.18
N GLN A 52 -11.81 -6.90 10.92
CA GLN A 52 -10.82 -7.92 11.27
C GLN A 52 -10.15 -8.50 10.01
N ALA A 53 -10.97 -8.89 9.02
CA ALA A 53 -10.48 -9.42 7.76
C ALA A 53 -9.59 -8.41 7.01
N TRP A 54 -9.98 -7.13 6.98
CA TRP A 54 -9.16 -6.06 6.42
C TRP A 54 -7.82 -5.92 7.14
N ALA A 55 -7.81 -5.86 8.48
CA ALA A 55 -6.60 -5.70 9.26
C ALA A 55 -5.64 -6.88 9.07
N LEU A 56 -6.17 -8.11 9.09
CA LEU A 56 -5.39 -9.33 8.87
C LEU A 56 -4.76 -9.35 7.47
N ASN A 57 -5.53 -9.03 6.43
CA ASN A 57 -5.02 -9.03 5.05
C ASN A 57 -4.01 -7.90 4.83
N ARG A 58 -4.28 -6.72 5.39
CA ARG A 58 -3.43 -5.56 5.26
C ARG A 58 -2.13 -5.71 6.05
N TYR A 59 -2.10 -6.51 7.12
CA TYR A 59 -0.85 -6.89 7.80
C TYR A 59 0.17 -7.51 6.81
N TYR A 60 -0.26 -8.39 5.89
CA TYR A 60 0.65 -8.98 4.90
C TYR A 60 1.29 -7.94 3.98
N TYR A 61 0.50 -6.96 3.54
CA TYR A 61 1.05 -5.82 2.81
C TYR A 61 2.06 -5.06 3.68
N GLN A 62 1.72 -4.78 4.94
CA GLN A 62 2.61 -4.04 5.84
C GLN A 62 3.92 -4.77 6.11
N CYS A 63 3.90 -6.07 6.46
CA CYS A 63 5.11 -6.86 6.71
C CYS A 63 5.93 -7.13 5.44
N SER A 64 5.32 -6.97 4.27
CA SER A 64 6.00 -7.10 2.98
C SER A 64 6.72 -5.83 2.53
N ILE A 65 6.37 -4.65 3.05
CA ILE A 65 7.05 -3.39 2.70
C ILE A 65 8.56 -3.42 2.98
N PRO A 66 9.06 -3.77 4.18
CA PRO A 66 10.51 -3.82 4.42
C PRO A 66 11.20 -4.87 3.55
N ARG A 67 10.57 -6.03 3.28
CA ARG A 67 11.08 -7.04 2.34
C ARG A 67 11.23 -6.48 0.92
N LYS A 68 10.22 -5.75 0.44
CA LYS A 68 10.24 -5.04 -0.83
C LYS A 68 11.36 -3.98 -0.85
N ASP A 69 11.50 -3.19 0.20
CA ASP A 69 12.53 -2.15 0.29
C ASP A 69 13.95 -2.74 0.33
N LEU A 70 14.19 -3.79 1.10
CA LEU A 70 15.46 -4.51 1.13
C LEU A 70 15.80 -5.14 -0.23
N THR A 71 14.81 -5.69 -0.93
CA THR A 71 14.97 -6.23 -2.29
C THR A 71 15.44 -5.16 -3.27
N LEU A 72 14.85 -3.97 -3.20
CA LEU A 72 15.28 -2.83 -4.02
C LEU A 72 16.67 -2.34 -3.61
N MET A 73 16.93 -2.19 -2.31
CA MET A 73 18.23 -1.75 -1.79
C MET A 73 19.39 -2.64 -2.25
N ALA A 74 19.18 -3.95 -2.33
CA ALA A 74 20.18 -4.90 -2.85
C ALA A 74 20.61 -4.62 -4.30
N ARG A 75 19.79 -3.88 -5.08
CA ARG A 75 20.04 -3.55 -6.48
C ARG A 75 20.59 -2.14 -6.69
N ILE A 76 20.51 -1.29 -5.67
CA ILE A 76 20.98 0.09 -5.73
C ILE A 76 22.50 0.09 -5.50
N ALA A 77 23.29 0.47 -6.52
CA ALA A 77 24.75 0.61 -6.38
C ALA A 77 25.17 1.85 -5.59
N ASP A 78 24.43 2.95 -5.73
CA ASP A 78 24.66 4.23 -5.06
C ASP A 78 24.44 4.13 -3.54
N VAL A 79 25.50 4.38 -2.77
CA VAL A 79 25.47 4.33 -1.31
C VAL A 79 24.53 5.40 -0.74
N ASP A 80 24.55 6.61 -1.28
CA ASP A 80 23.77 7.73 -0.75
C ASP A 80 22.27 7.46 -0.94
N LEU A 81 21.90 6.91 -2.10
CA LEU A 81 20.54 6.46 -2.35
C LEU A 81 20.12 5.32 -1.40
N ARG A 82 21.02 4.37 -1.07
CA ARG A 82 20.71 3.34 -0.07
C ARG A 82 20.56 3.91 1.34
N LEU A 83 21.36 4.90 1.73
CA LEU A 83 21.26 5.55 3.05
C LEU A 83 19.90 6.24 3.22
N GLU A 84 19.45 6.96 2.21
CA GLU A 84 18.12 7.57 2.19
C GLU A 84 17.01 6.51 2.26
N TRP A 85 17.12 5.46 1.42
CA TRP A 85 16.11 4.39 1.35
C TRP A 85 16.01 3.54 2.62
N ARG A 86 17.13 3.37 3.35
CA ARG A 86 17.21 2.58 4.59
C ARG A 86 16.22 3.04 5.65
N SER A 87 15.93 4.34 5.71
CA SER A 87 15.00 4.92 6.68
C SER A 87 13.61 4.26 6.62
N ARG A 88 13.15 3.84 5.44
CA ARG A 88 11.87 3.15 5.22
C ARG A 88 11.80 1.79 5.92
N VAL A 89 12.91 1.05 5.89
CA VAL A 89 13.01 -0.26 6.57
C VAL A 89 12.98 -0.06 8.08
N ILE A 90 13.79 0.87 8.61
CA ILE A 90 13.83 1.20 10.03
C ILE A 90 12.45 1.68 10.52
N ASP A 91 11.77 2.52 9.74
CA ASP A 91 10.43 3.01 10.10
C ASP A 91 9.40 1.88 10.23
N HIS A 92 9.55 0.78 9.48
CA HIS A 92 8.66 -0.39 9.52
C HIS A 92 9.07 -1.44 10.57
N GLU A 93 10.35 -1.80 10.64
CA GLU A 93 10.83 -2.90 11.50
C GLU A 93 11.32 -2.42 12.86
N GLY A 94 11.67 -1.13 12.99
CA GLY A 94 12.39 -0.59 14.14
C GLY A 94 13.88 -0.54 13.85
N ASP A 95 14.66 -0.07 14.82
CA ASP A 95 16.10 -0.27 14.81
C ASP A 95 16.40 -1.66 15.40
N MET A 96 17.41 -1.81 16.23
CA MET A 96 17.72 -3.08 16.89
C MET A 96 16.65 -3.53 17.92
N ASP A 97 15.68 -2.69 18.24
CA ASP A 97 14.66 -2.92 19.27
C ASP A 97 13.34 -3.53 18.75
N GLY A 98 13.16 -3.60 17.43
CA GLY A 98 11.94 -4.12 16.81
C GLY A 98 10.69 -3.23 16.98
N SER A 99 10.83 -1.99 17.45
CA SER A 99 9.70 -1.12 17.85
C SER A 99 9.10 -0.32 16.67
N GLY A 100 9.22 -0.85 15.45
CA GLY A 100 8.81 -0.20 14.21
C GLY A 100 7.30 -0.11 13.98
N GLY A 101 6.93 0.29 12.75
CA GLY A 101 5.56 0.33 12.28
C GLY A 101 4.83 -1.02 12.38
N LEU A 102 5.53 -2.14 12.20
CA LEU A 102 4.91 -3.48 12.31
C LEU A 102 4.44 -3.80 13.73
N ALA A 103 5.23 -3.44 14.75
CA ALA A 103 4.81 -3.57 16.15
C ALA A 103 3.54 -2.76 16.41
N ARG A 104 3.48 -1.50 15.92
CA ARG A 104 2.28 -0.65 16.01
C ARG A 104 1.09 -1.19 15.21
N TYR A 105 1.33 -1.87 14.09
CA TYR A 105 0.24 -2.48 13.32
C TYR A 105 -0.37 -3.68 14.06
N LEU A 106 0.44 -4.46 14.79
CA LEU A 106 -0.06 -5.55 15.62
C LEU A 106 -0.94 -5.04 16.78
N GLN A 107 -0.73 -3.82 17.27
CA GLN A 107 -1.62 -3.18 18.26
C GLN A 107 -3.05 -3.01 17.74
N LEU A 108 -3.20 -2.64 16.46
CA LEU A 108 -4.50 -2.61 15.78
C LEU A 108 -5.13 -4.01 15.74
N CYS A 109 -4.36 -5.03 15.36
CA CYS A 109 -4.85 -6.40 15.30
C CYS A 109 -5.30 -6.91 16.68
N GLU A 110 -4.53 -6.60 17.73
CA GLU A 110 -4.87 -6.93 19.12
C GLU A 110 -6.20 -6.27 19.54
N ARG A 111 -6.40 -4.97 19.23
CA ARG A 111 -7.65 -4.27 19.54
C ARG A 111 -8.86 -4.78 18.78
N LEU A 112 -8.63 -5.37 17.62
CA LEU A 112 -9.68 -6.08 16.88
C LEU A 112 -9.94 -7.50 17.41
N GLY A 113 -9.23 -7.94 18.45
CA GLY A 113 -9.40 -9.27 19.05
C GLY A 113 -8.82 -10.40 18.19
N LEU A 114 -7.87 -10.09 17.30
CA LEU A 114 -7.17 -11.11 16.51
C LEU A 114 -6.03 -11.74 17.33
N ASP A 115 -5.90 -13.06 17.22
CA ASP A 115 -4.72 -13.78 17.70
C ASP A 115 -3.48 -13.30 16.91
N LEU A 116 -2.48 -12.78 17.63
CA LEU A 116 -1.31 -12.16 16.99
C LEU A 116 -0.39 -13.19 16.32
N ASP A 117 -0.35 -14.43 16.80
CA ASP A 117 0.45 -15.49 16.17
C ASP A 117 -0.23 -15.98 14.89
N TYR A 118 -1.56 -16.03 14.88
CA TYR A 118 -2.34 -16.24 13.66
C TYR A 118 -2.10 -15.13 12.63
N VAL A 119 -2.13 -13.87 13.04
CA VAL A 119 -1.82 -12.72 12.15
C VAL A 119 -0.41 -12.83 11.59
N ARG A 120 0.60 -13.08 12.44
CA ARG A 120 2.01 -13.27 12.03
C ARG A 120 2.17 -14.44 11.05
N SER A 121 1.46 -15.54 11.27
CA SER A 121 1.52 -16.74 10.42
C SER A 121 1.03 -16.49 9.00
N CYS A 122 0.22 -15.46 8.78
CA CYS A 122 -0.38 -15.16 7.47
C CYS A 122 -1.23 -16.31 6.90
N ALA A 123 -1.71 -17.23 7.76
CA ALA A 123 -2.45 -18.42 7.34
C ALA A 123 -3.84 -18.10 6.79
N GLY A 124 -4.53 -17.10 7.35
CA GLY A 124 -5.89 -16.69 6.95
C GLY A 124 -5.98 -15.71 5.77
N LEU A 125 -4.87 -15.45 5.07
CA LEU A 125 -4.85 -14.45 4.00
C LEU A 125 -5.67 -14.87 2.79
N LEU A 126 -6.31 -13.88 2.17
CA LEU A 126 -6.91 -14.04 0.86
C LEU A 126 -5.82 -14.28 -0.20
N PRO A 127 -6.03 -15.23 -1.13
CA PRO A 127 -5.12 -15.44 -2.26
C PRO A 127 -4.93 -14.18 -3.10
N GLY A 128 -6.00 -13.40 -3.33
CA GLY A 128 -5.92 -12.14 -4.07
C GLY A 128 -5.01 -11.12 -3.39
N THR A 129 -5.07 -11.01 -2.06
CA THR A 129 -4.13 -10.17 -1.31
C THR A 129 -2.70 -10.68 -1.43
N ARG A 130 -2.48 -11.99 -1.25
CA ARG A 130 -1.15 -12.60 -1.36
C ARG A 130 -0.53 -12.32 -2.72
N PHE A 131 -1.22 -12.62 -3.81
CA PHE A 131 -0.72 -12.42 -5.17
C PHE A 131 -0.46 -10.96 -5.51
N ALA A 132 -1.35 -10.05 -5.12
CA ALA A 132 -1.14 -8.62 -5.36
C ALA A 132 0.10 -8.09 -4.63
N VAL A 133 0.30 -8.48 -3.36
CA VAL A 133 1.45 -8.07 -2.57
C VAL A 133 2.75 -8.71 -3.09
N ASP A 134 2.73 -10.00 -3.42
CA ASP A 134 3.89 -10.71 -3.94
C ASP A 134 4.32 -10.16 -5.31
N ALA A 135 3.37 -9.77 -6.14
CA ALA A 135 3.63 -9.08 -7.40
C ALA A 135 4.40 -7.78 -7.17
N TYR A 136 4.17 -7.07 -6.06
CA TYR A 136 4.92 -5.84 -5.75
C TYR A 136 6.39 -6.14 -5.42
N ILE A 137 6.66 -7.18 -4.64
CA ILE A 137 8.04 -7.62 -4.37
C ILE A 137 8.72 -8.07 -5.67
N ALA A 138 8.03 -8.84 -6.51
CA ALA A 138 8.55 -9.28 -7.81
C ALA A 138 8.85 -8.08 -8.74
N PHE A 139 7.96 -7.10 -8.79
CA PHE A 139 8.15 -5.89 -9.59
C PHE A 139 9.44 -5.15 -9.24
N VAL A 140 9.70 -4.90 -7.94
CA VAL A 140 10.92 -4.20 -7.52
C VAL A 140 12.19 -5.06 -7.64
N ARG A 141 12.04 -6.38 -7.75
CA ARG A 141 13.15 -7.31 -8.03
C ARG A 141 13.56 -7.26 -9.50
N GLU A 142 12.58 -7.13 -10.40
CA GLU A 142 12.76 -7.40 -11.84
C GLU A 142 12.85 -6.13 -12.70
N ARG A 143 12.06 -5.09 -12.40
CA ARG A 143 12.00 -3.85 -13.20
C ARG A 143 13.20 -2.94 -12.98
N SER A 144 13.39 -1.88 -13.76
CA SER A 144 14.52 -0.95 -13.52
C SER A 144 14.47 -0.33 -12.11
N VAL A 145 15.60 0.16 -11.61
CA VAL A 145 15.64 0.89 -10.32
C VAL A 145 14.73 2.12 -10.37
N LEU A 146 14.62 2.76 -11.54
CA LEU A 146 13.71 3.88 -11.76
C LEU A 146 12.24 3.49 -11.54
N GLU A 147 11.78 2.42 -12.21
CA GLU A 147 10.42 1.89 -12.04
C GLU A 147 10.17 1.44 -10.60
N ALA A 148 11.15 0.77 -9.98
CA ALA A 148 11.03 0.28 -8.61
C ALA A 148 10.88 1.44 -7.60
N ILE A 149 11.63 2.53 -7.74
CA ILE A 149 11.45 3.74 -6.92
C ILE A 149 10.12 4.43 -7.26
N ALA A 150 9.78 4.56 -8.55
CA ALA A 150 8.53 5.18 -8.99
C ALA A 150 7.29 4.50 -8.40
N SER A 151 7.31 3.18 -8.25
CA SER A 151 6.22 2.42 -7.64
C SER A 151 5.94 2.78 -6.16
N SER A 152 6.83 3.50 -5.47
CA SER A 152 6.55 4.00 -4.11
C SER A 152 5.75 5.31 -4.13
N LEU A 153 5.67 6.02 -5.26
CA LEU A 153 5.09 7.37 -5.36
C LEU A 153 3.59 7.44 -5.11
N THR A 154 2.88 6.31 -4.99
CA THR A 154 1.51 6.29 -4.45
C THR A 154 1.40 6.91 -3.05
N GLU A 155 2.53 7.03 -2.34
CA GLU A 155 2.58 7.76 -1.07
C GLU A 155 2.26 9.26 -1.23
N LEU A 156 2.33 9.85 -2.44
CA LEU A 156 1.88 11.23 -2.72
C LEU A 156 0.44 11.48 -2.25
N TYR A 157 -0.39 10.45 -2.28
CA TYR A 157 -1.82 10.52 -1.93
C TYR A 157 -2.10 10.04 -0.50
N ALA A 158 -1.12 9.42 0.16
CA ALA A 158 -1.30 8.79 1.48
C ALA A 158 -1.58 9.78 2.63
N PRO A 159 -1.03 11.01 2.69
CA PRO A 159 -1.29 11.94 3.80
C PRO A 159 -2.76 12.36 3.94
N ALA A 160 -3.47 12.52 2.82
CA ALA A 160 -4.90 12.84 2.84
C ALA A 160 -5.69 11.66 3.44
N ILE A 161 -5.42 10.43 2.96
CA ILE A 161 -6.06 9.22 3.46
C ILE A 161 -5.75 8.97 4.94
N HIS A 162 -4.52 9.17 5.41
CA HIS A 162 -4.21 8.86 6.81
C HIS A 162 -4.98 9.76 7.79
N ARG A 163 -5.21 11.03 7.43
CA ARG A 163 -6.06 11.92 8.23
C ARG A 163 -7.52 11.50 8.20
N GLU A 164 -8.05 11.23 7.00
CA GLU A 164 -9.40 10.71 6.80
C GLU A 164 -9.62 9.39 7.55
N ARG A 165 -8.63 8.49 7.51
CA ARG A 165 -8.65 7.20 8.19
C ARG A 165 -8.73 7.34 9.69
N ILE A 166 -7.91 8.19 10.29
CA ILE A 166 -7.96 8.41 11.74
C ILE A 166 -9.31 9.02 12.11
N ALA A 167 -9.78 10.03 11.37
CA ALA A 167 -11.06 10.68 11.65
C ALA A 167 -12.26 9.73 11.50
N GLY A 168 -12.34 8.98 10.40
CA GLY A 168 -13.41 8.02 10.13
C GLY A 168 -13.39 6.86 11.11
N LEU A 169 -12.23 6.24 11.35
CA LEU A 169 -12.15 5.11 12.28
C LEU A 169 -12.54 5.54 13.70
N SER A 170 -11.97 6.63 14.21
CA SER A 170 -12.29 7.13 15.56
C SER A 170 -13.75 7.57 15.71
N ARG A 171 -14.39 8.04 14.63
CA ARG A 171 -15.79 8.46 14.67
C ARG A 171 -16.74 7.26 14.72
N HIS A 172 -16.43 6.19 14.01
CA HIS A 172 -17.38 5.11 13.73
C HIS A 172 -17.13 3.82 14.51
N TYR A 173 -15.91 3.60 15.01
CA TYR A 173 -15.57 2.35 15.70
C TYR A 173 -15.06 2.58 17.12
N PRO A 174 -15.73 2.03 18.16
CA PRO A 174 -15.33 2.21 19.55
C PRO A 174 -13.94 1.67 19.90
N TRP A 175 -13.44 0.67 19.16
CA TRP A 175 -12.11 0.08 19.37
C TRP A 175 -10.98 0.98 18.84
N ALA A 176 -11.27 2.03 18.07
CA ALA A 176 -10.29 2.87 17.38
C ALA A 176 -9.69 3.94 18.32
N ASP A 177 -9.12 3.49 19.43
CA ASP A 177 -8.42 4.30 20.42
C ASP A 177 -7.01 4.73 19.95
N ASP A 178 -6.34 5.53 20.78
CA ASP A 178 -4.98 6.02 20.50
C ASP A 178 -3.95 4.90 20.34
N TYR A 179 -4.18 3.76 21.00
CA TYR A 179 -3.32 2.59 20.93
C TYR A 179 -3.48 1.87 19.58
N ALA A 180 -4.72 1.61 19.13
CA ALA A 180 -5.00 1.00 17.83
C ALA A 180 -4.54 1.88 16.65
N LEU A 181 -4.67 3.20 16.78
CA LEU A 181 -4.38 4.14 15.70
C LEU A 181 -2.93 4.64 15.68
N ALA A 182 -2.09 4.19 16.60
CA ALA A 182 -0.69 4.61 16.74
C ALA A 182 0.10 4.46 15.42
N TYR A 183 -0.15 3.36 14.68
CA TYR A 183 0.47 3.12 13.37
C TYR A 183 0.16 4.25 12.37
N PHE A 184 -1.12 4.58 12.20
CA PHE A 184 -1.56 5.58 11.21
C PHE A 184 -1.08 6.99 11.58
N LYS A 185 -1.13 7.35 12.87
CA LYS A 185 -0.62 8.65 13.37
C LYS A 185 0.86 8.83 13.04
N LYS A 186 1.69 7.80 13.25
CA LYS A 186 3.13 7.86 12.97
C LYS A 186 3.43 7.95 11.47
N ARG A 187 2.69 7.21 10.63
CA ARG A 187 2.91 7.18 9.17
C ARG A 187 2.69 8.54 8.48
N ILE A 188 1.86 9.44 9.02
CA ILE A 188 1.63 10.77 8.41
C ILE A 188 2.94 11.52 8.17
N ASN A 189 3.81 11.56 9.18
CA ASN A 189 5.07 12.31 9.10
C ASN A 189 6.14 11.56 8.29
N GLN A 190 6.19 10.23 8.40
CA GLN A 190 7.16 9.39 7.68
C GLN A 190 6.88 9.41 6.17
N ALA A 191 5.61 9.23 5.76
CA ALA A 191 5.21 9.23 4.36
C ALA A 191 5.53 10.54 3.64
N ARG A 192 5.46 11.70 4.33
CA ARG A 192 5.82 12.98 3.72
C ARG A 192 7.29 13.02 3.29
N ARG A 193 8.21 12.62 4.19
CA ARG A 193 9.65 12.59 3.92
C ARG A 193 9.98 11.62 2.77
N ASP A 194 9.41 10.42 2.85
CA ASP A 194 9.55 9.35 1.88
C ASP A 194 9.19 9.79 0.45
N VAL A 195 8.08 10.50 0.32
CA VAL A 195 7.53 11.01 -0.95
C VAL A 195 8.39 12.11 -1.54
N ASP A 196 8.77 13.09 -0.73
CA ASP A 196 9.51 14.25 -1.22
C ASP A 196 10.83 13.82 -1.86
N PHE A 197 11.54 12.90 -1.21
CA PHE A 197 12.76 12.31 -1.75
C PHE A 197 12.49 11.50 -3.03
N GLY A 198 11.56 10.54 -2.98
CA GLY A 198 11.28 9.65 -4.10
C GLY A 198 10.84 10.41 -5.35
N ARG A 199 9.97 11.42 -5.19
CA ARG A 199 9.49 12.27 -6.28
C ARG A 199 10.64 13.06 -6.90
N ALA A 200 11.45 13.75 -6.10
CA ALA A 200 12.58 14.53 -6.58
C ALA A 200 13.60 13.63 -7.30
N TRP A 201 13.86 12.44 -6.77
CA TRP A 201 14.76 11.48 -7.39
C TRP A 201 14.24 11.01 -8.75
N VAL A 202 12.96 10.63 -8.84
CA VAL A 202 12.35 10.16 -10.09
C VAL A 202 12.35 11.25 -11.17
N LEU A 203 11.96 12.48 -10.84
CA LEU A 203 11.93 13.59 -11.80
C LEU A 203 13.32 13.91 -12.37
N ARG A 204 14.38 13.79 -11.57
CA ARG A 204 15.76 14.00 -12.04
C ARG A 204 16.30 12.87 -12.91
N ASN A 205 15.77 11.66 -12.75
CA ASN A 205 16.31 10.45 -13.40
C ASN A 205 15.49 9.96 -14.59
N ALA A 206 14.20 10.32 -14.70
CA ALA A 206 13.37 10.03 -15.88
C ALA A 206 13.59 11.08 -16.97
N ARG A 207 14.68 10.95 -17.74
CA ARG A 207 15.17 11.96 -18.68
C ARG A 207 14.57 11.85 -20.07
N THR A 208 14.17 10.64 -20.44
CA THR A 208 13.55 10.35 -21.73
C THR A 208 12.05 10.18 -21.59
N ARG A 209 11.32 10.36 -22.70
CA ARG A 209 9.88 10.09 -22.74
C ARG A 209 9.54 8.65 -22.34
N ALA A 210 10.32 7.68 -22.81
CA ALA A 210 10.13 6.26 -22.46
C ALA A 210 10.31 6.00 -20.95
N GLU A 211 11.31 6.61 -20.31
CA GLU A 211 11.51 6.50 -18.87
C GLU A 211 10.36 7.15 -18.08
N GLN A 212 9.86 8.30 -18.54
CA GLN A 212 8.71 8.96 -17.92
C GLN A 212 7.44 8.11 -18.06
N ASP A 213 7.20 7.52 -19.22
CA ASP A 213 6.06 6.61 -19.41
C ASP A 213 6.19 5.38 -18.51
N ALA A 214 7.39 4.80 -18.38
CA ALA A 214 7.66 3.70 -17.45
C ALA A 214 7.43 4.09 -15.97
N VAL A 215 7.76 5.32 -15.58
CA VAL A 215 7.44 5.85 -14.24
C VAL A 215 5.94 5.90 -14.02
N LEU A 216 5.17 6.45 -14.97
CA LEU A 216 3.72 6.52 -14.87
C LEU A 216 3.10 5.11 -14.79
N ASP A 217 3.60 4.17 -15.58
CA ASP A 217 3.16 2.77 -15.56
C ASP A 217 3.49 2.06 -14.26
N ALA A 218 4.65 2.34 -13.65
CA ALA A 218 5.00 1.81 -12.33
C ALA A 218 4.05 2.32 -11.24
N VAL A 219 3.59 3.58 -11.33
CA VAL A 219 2.58 4.13 -10.41
C VAL A 219 1.21 3.50 -10.65
N ARG A 220 0.80 3.31 -11.91
CA ARG A 220 -0.45 2.59 -12.24
C ARG A 220 -0.43 1.14 -11.74
N PHE A 221 0.67 0.43 -11.96
CA PHE A 221 0.86 -0.92 -11.42
C PHE A 221 0.67 -0.93 -9.89
N LYS A 222 1.24 0.06 -9.19
CA LYS A 222 1.09 0.13 -7.75
C LYS A 222 -0.36 0.43 -7.33
N THR A 223 -1.09 1.29 -8.05
CA THR A 223 -2.50 1.50 -7.76
C THR A 223 -3.32 0.24 -7.98
N ASP A 224 -3.02 -0.55 -9.02
CA ASP A 224 -3.65 -1.85 -9.28
C ASP A 224 -3.39 -2.86 -8.15
N VAL A 225 -2.16 -2.92 -7.62
CA VAL A 225 -1.82 -3.76 -6.45
C VAL A 225 -2.68 -3.40 -5.24
N LEU A 226 -2.90 -2.11 -5.00
CA LEU A 226 -3.72 -1.66 -3.87
C LEU A 226 -5.21 -1.94 -4.10
N TRP A 227 -5.68 -1.77 -5.33
CA TRP A 227 -7.07 -1.98 -5.73
C TRP A 227 -7.44 -3.46 -5.64
N ALA A 228 -6.61 -4.35 -6.19
CA ALA A 228 -6.84 -5.79 -6.19
C ALA A 228 -6.96 -6.40 -4.78
N GLN A 229 -6.23 -5.84 -3.80
CA GLN A 229 -6.38 -6.23 -2.40
C GLN A 229 -7.78 -5.92 -1.86
N LEU A 230 -8.34 -4.76 -2.23
CA LEU A 230 -9.67 -4.34 -1.80
C LEU A 230 -10.78 -5.06 -2.57
N ASP A 231 -10.59 -5.38 -3.85
CA ASP A 231 -11.52 -6.23 -4.62
C ASP A 231 -11.65 -7.61 -3.95
N ALA A 232 -10.52 -8.21 -3.57
CA ALA A 232 -10.51 -9.51 -2.90
C ALA A 232 -11.24 -9.46 -1.55
N LEU A 233 -11.01 -8.41 -0.75
CA LEU A 233 -11.71 -8.19 0.51
C LEU A 233 -13.21 -7.96 0.32
N HIS A 234 -13.59 -7.14 -0.66
CA HIS A 234 -14.99 -6.83 -0.94
C HIS A 234 -15.75 -8.09 -1.39
N SER A 235 -15.20 -8.84 -2.33
CA SER A 235 -15.83 -10.08 -2.82
C SER A 235 -15.96 -11.13 -1.72
N ALA A 236 -14.96 -11.25 -0.83
CA ALA A 236 -14.94 -12.28 0.20
C ALA A 236 -15.85 -11.95 1.38
N TYR A 237 -15.90 -10.68 1.81
CA TYR A 237 -16.51 -10.30 3.09
C TYR A 237 -17.69 -9.32 2.98
N VAL A 238 -17.89 -8.64 1.85
CA VAL A 238 -18.96 -7.65 1.67
C VAL A 238 -20.06 -8.17 0.75
N GLU A 239 -19.73 -8.40 -0.52
CA GLU A 239 -20.67 -8.86 -1.56
C GLU A 239 -19.85 -9.53 -2.68
N PRO A 240 -20.09 -10.80 -3.04
CA PRO A 240 -21.19 -11.69 -2.62
C PRO A 240 -20.92 -12.52 -1.35
N LYS A 241 -19.97 -12.12 -0.49
CA LYS A 241 -19.60 -12.82 0.76
C LYS A 241 -19.10 -14.25 0.54
N ARG A 242 -18.22 -14.44 -0.45
CA ARG A 242 -17.64 -15.75 -0.80
C ARG A 242 -16.22 -15.86 -0.29
N ILE A 243 -16.08 -16.24 0.98
CA ILE A 243 -14.78 -16.48 1.60
C ILE A 243 -14.13 -17.72 0.95
N PRO A 244 -12.94 -17.63 0.34
CA PRO A 244 -12.25 -18.79 -0.20
C PRO A 244 -11.87 -19.80 0.90
N PRO A 245 -11.78 -21.11 0.60
CA PRO A 245 -11.38 -22.12 1.58
C PRO A 245 -10.03 -21.81 2.23
N GLY A 246 -9.95 -21.98 3.55
CA GLY A 246 -8.73 -21.74 4.35
C GLY A 246 -8.44 -20.27 4.69
N CYS A 247 -9.24 -19.33 4.20
CA CYS A 247 -9.13 -17.92 4.59
C CYS A 247 -9.78 -17.66 5.95
N PHE A 248 -9.46 -16.50 6.55
CA PHE A 248 -10.07 -16.07 7.80
C PHE A 248 -11.61 -16.07 7.71
N ALA A 249 -12.25 -16.75 8.65
CA ALA A 249 -13.69 -16.74 8.81
C ALA A 249 -14.02 -16.03 10.13
N PRO A 250 -14.70 -14.88 10.11
CA PRO A 250 -15.14 -14.22 11.32
C PRO A 250 -16.02 -15.17 12.13
N GLN A 251 -15.81 -15.24 13.44
CA GLN A 251 -16.76 -15.91 14.32
C GLN A 251 -18.08 -15.13 14.31
N PRO A 252 -19.24 -15.80 14.33
CA PRO A 252 -20.50 -15.11 14.58
C PRO A 252 -20.37 -14.35 15.89
N GLN A 253 -20.63 -13.04 15.89
CA GLN A 253 -20.82 -12.34 17.15
C GLN A 253 -22.13 -12.86 17.74
N ASP A 254 -22.04 -13.62 18.84
CA ASP A 254 -23.22 -13.90 19.64
C ASP A 254 -23.84 -12.55 20.01
N GLN A 255 -25.12 -12.37 19.67
CA GLN A 255 -25.91 -11.21 20.07
C GLN A 255 -26.21 -11.27 21.58
N GLU A 256 -25.21 -11.44 22.44
CA GLU A 256 -25.33 -11.17 23.86
C GLU A 256 -24.91 -9.73 24.08
N HIS A 257 -25.86 -8.81 23.96
CA HIS A 257 -25.97 -7.55 24.72
C HIS A 257 -27.17 -6.76 24.16
N ALA A 258 -28.35 -7.40 24.19
CA ALA A 258 -29.64 -6.71 24.19
C ALA A 258 -30.35 -7.08 25.50
N ALA A 259 -29.98 -6.38 26.57
CA ALA A 259 -30.72 -6.28 27.82
C ALA A 259 -30.50 -4.89 28.42
#